data_AF-A0AAV8CB60-F1
#
_entry.id   AF-A0AAV8CB60-F1
#
_cell.length_a   1.000
_cell.length_b   1.000
_cell.length_c   1.000
_cell.angle_alpha   90.00
_cell.angle_beta   90.00
_cell.angle_gamma   90.00
#
_symmetry.space_group_name_H-M   'P 1'
#
loop_
_entity.id
_entity.type
_entity.pdbx_description
1 polymer ?
#
loop_
_entity_poly.entity_id
_entity_poly.type
_entity_poly.pdbx_seq_one_letter_code
_entity_poly.pdbx_strand_id
1 'polypeptide(L)'
;MAIDRILSRSNRGKEKEKICDAGWECSGSKYCCNETISKFFQVYQFEQLFPKRNDDLLAHAQHFWDYHSFITASSLFQPLGFGTTGAEKMQMKEVAAFLGHVGAKTTCGDMEVDGGPWAWGLCYNHEMNPCQRYCADDFKYPCVDGVEYYGRGAIPVYWNYNYGRIGDAFKVDLLHHPEYLERNATLAFMAAMWQ
;
A
#
# COMPACT_ATOMS: atom_id res chain seq x y z
N MET A 1 48.93 24.89 -33.36
CA MET A 1 48.47 23.49 -33.17
C MET A 1 48.88 23.12 -31.74
N ALA A 2 48.01 23.32 -30.75
CA ALA A 2 47.08 22.30 -30.23
C ALA A 2 47.86 21.02 -29.86
N ILE A 3 47.88 20.54 -28.62
CA ILE A 3 46.72 19.98 -27.90
C ILE A 3 46.99 19.98 -26.38
N ASP A 4 46.08 20.61 -25.63
CA ASP A 4 45.80 20.35 -24.22
C ASP A 4 45.24 18.94 -24.02
N ARG A 5 45.68 18.20 -22.98
CA ARG A 5 44.89 17.10 -22.40
C ARG A 5 45.21 16.84 -20.93
N ILE A 6 44.51 17.59 -20.08
CA ILE A 6 43.67 17.13 -18.97
C ILE A 6 44.29 16.06 -18.04
N LEU A 7 44.78 16.53 -16.88
CA LEU A 7 44.69 15.79 -15.61
C LEU A 7 44.17 16.74 -14.52
N SER A 8 42.95 17.25 -14.71
CA SER A 8 42.16 17.78 -13.59
C SER A 8 41.57 16.58 -12.85
N ARG A 9 42.18 16.21 -11.72
CA ARG A 9 41.56 15.32 -10.73
C ARG A 9 40.31 16.02 -10.22
N SER A 10 39.16 15.65 -10.77
CA SER A 10 37.86 16.03 -10.24
C SER A 10 37.73 15.47 -8.83
N ASN A 11 37.88 16.36 -7.86
CA ASN A 11 37.42 16.19 -6.49
C ASN A 11 35.88 16.10 -6.56
N ARG A 12 35.35 14.89 -6.81
CA ARG A 12 33.95 14.59 -6.53
C ARG A 12 33.81 14.54 -5.01
N GLY A 13 33.57 15.71 -4.42
CA GLY A 13 33.02 15.79 -3.08
C GLY A 13 31.78 14.91 -3.04
N LYS A 14 31.70 14.03 -2.04
CA LYS A 14 30.46 13.32 -1.73
C LYS A 14 29.41 14.40 -1.43
N GLU A 15 28.53 14.69 -2.38
CA GLU A 15 27.33 15.46 -2.11
C GLU A 15 26.64 14.77 -0.94
N LYS A 16 26.50 15.49 0.18
CA LYS A 16 25.71 15.00 1.30
C LYS A 16 24.29 14.83 0.77
N GLU A 17 23.81 13.60 0.77
CA GLU A 17 22.45 13.27 0.33
C GLU A 17 21.49 14.19 1.09
N LYS A 18 20.72 15.00 0.35
CA LYS A 18 19.85 16.02 0.94
C LYS A 18 18.69 15.32 1.63
N ILE A 19 18.76 15.24 2.94
CA ILE A 19 17.71 14.69 3.80
C ILE A 19 16.74 15.82 4.15
N CYS A 20 15.45 15.51 4.14
CA CYS A 20 14.39 16.47 4.36
C CYS A 20 13.28 15.91 5.25
N ASP A 21 12.56 16.82 5.88
CA ASP A 21 11.39 16.55 6.70
C ASP A 21 10.17 17.28 6.09
N ALA A 22 9.06 16.56 5.97
CA ALA A 22 7.77 17.04 5.50
C ALA A 22 6.67 16.60 6.48
N GLY A 23 6.70 17.18 7.68
CA GLY A 23 5.71 16.91 8.73
C GLY A 23 5.79 15.48 9.27
N TRP A 24 4.64 14.94 9.72
CA TRP A 24 4.54 13.57 10.22
C TRP A 24 4.52 12.53 9.11
N GLU A 25 4.14 12.94 7.90
CA GLU A 25 4.03 12.07 6.73
C GLU A 25 5.39 11.68 6.13
N CYS A 26 6.44 12.45 6.43
CA CYS A 26 7.78 12.07 6.06
C CYS A 26 8.84 12.77 6.91
N SER A 27 9.75 11.99 7.50
CA SER A 27 10.90 12.52 8.22
C SER A 27 12.17 11.77 7.83
N GLY A 28 13.28 12.49 7.77
CA GLY A 28 14.60 11.91 7.60
C GLY A 28 14.83 11.25 6.24
N SER A 29 14.17 11.71 5.17
CA SER A 29 14.26 11.08 3.85
C SER A 29 14.74 12.00 2.74
N LYS A 30 15.38 11.40 1.75
CA LYS A 30 15.80 12.03 0.49
C LYS A 30 14.67 12.15 -0.54
N TYR A 31 13.60 11.36 -0.38
CA TYR A 31 12.56 11.22 -1.40
C TYR A 31 11.48 12.30 -1.25
N CYS A 32 11.07 12.59 -0.02
CA CYS A 32 9.91 13.45 0.25
C CYS A 32 10.25 14.93 0.52
N CYS A 33 11.33 15.44 -0.08
CA CYS A 33 11.88 16.75 0.26
C CYS A 33 10.93 17.94 0.07
N ASN A 34 9.90 17.79 -0.76
CA ASN A 34 8.87 18.81 -0.98
C ASN A 34 7.53 18.24 -1.44
N GLU A 35 7.39 16.92 -1.60
CA GLU A 35 6.20 16.27 -2.16
C GLU A 35 5.84 15.06 -1.30
N THR A 36 4.67 15.13 -0.65
CA THR A 36 4.02 14.02 0.03
C THR A 36 2.77 13.66 -0.76
N ILE A 37 2.24 12.45 -0.57
CA ILE A 37 1.06 12.00 -1.32
C ILE A 37 -0.13 12.94 -1.07
N SER A 38 -0.29 13.44 0.16
CA SER A 38 -1.38 14.35 0.53
C SER A 38 -1.37 15.69 -0.23
N LYS A 39 -0.26 16.09 -0.87
CA LYS A 39 -0.21 17.32 -1.67
C LYS A 39 -0.92 17.20 -3.01
N PHE A 40 -0.82 16.05 -3.67
CA PHE A 40 -1.40 15.83 -5.02
C PHE A 40 -2.60 14.88 -5.03
N PHE A 41 -2.77 14.10 -3.97
CA PHE A 41 -3.88 13.15 -3.81
C PHE A 41 -4.64 13.50 -2.54
N GLN A 42 -5.78 14.19 -2.72
CA GLN A 42 -6.65 14.67 -1.66
C GLN A 42 -7.83 13.72 -1.45
N VAL A 43 -8.52 13.91 -0.31
CA VAL A 43 -9.71 13.14 0.08
C VAL A 43 -10.72 13.01 -1.06
N TYR A 44 -11.07 14.12 -1.73
CA TYR A 44 -12.08 14.10 -2.79
C TYR A 44 -11.68 13.21 -3.99
N GLN A 45 -10.38 13.09 -4.29
CA GLN A 45 -9.90 12.23 -5.37
C GLN A 45 -10.02 10.75 -4.97
N PHE A 46 -9.78 10.43 -3.70
CA PHE A 46 -10.03 9.08 -3.17
C PHE A 46 -11.52 8.72 -3.22
N GLU A 47 -12.39 9.63 -2.80
CA GLU A 47 -13.85 9.43 -2.88
C GLU A 47 -14.33 9.25 -4.33
N GLN A 48 -13.77 10.02 -5.27
CA GLN A 48 -14.08 9.91 -6.70
C GLN A 48 -13.52 8.64 -7.34
N LEU A 49 -12.40 8.12 -6.84
CA LEU A 49 -11.79 6.89 -7.34
C LEU A 49 -12.57 5.65 -6.90
N PHE A 50 -13.15 5.67 -5.69
CA PHE A 50 -13.92 4.57 -5.11
C PHE A 50 -15.32 5.02 -4.68
N PRO A 51 -16.16 5.47 -5.65
CA PRO A 51 -17.46 6.07 -5.34
C PRO A 51 -18.49 5.08 -4.81
N LYS A 52 -18.34 3.77 -5.11
CA LYS A 52 -19.28 2.71 -4.71
C LYS A 52 -18.79 1.82 -3.56
N ARG A 53 -17.63 2.13 -2.96
CA ARG A 53 -17.06 1.29 -1.88
C ARG A 53 -17.92 1.21 -0.60
N ASN A 54 -18.78 2.20 -0.38
CA ASN A 54 -19.68 2.29 0.76
C ASN A 54 -21.15 2.16 0.32
N ASP A 55 -21.41 1.49 -0.81
CA ASP A 55 -22.77 1.23 -1.25
C ASP A 55 -23.49 0.28 -0.28
N ASP A 56 -24.70 0.65 0.15
CA ASP A 56 -25.44 -0.07 1.18
C ASP A 56 -25.88 -1.48 0.75
N LEU A 57 -25.98 -1.74 -0.56
CA LEU A 57 -26.56 -2.98 -1.10
C LEU A 57 -25.52 -4.00 -1.48
N LEU A 58 -24.43 -3.55 -2.12
CA LEU A 58 -23.45 -4.44 -2.72
C LEU A 58 -22.06 -4.38 -2.07
N ALA A 59 -21.76 -3.34 -1.29
CA ALA A 59 -20.46 -3.27 -0.63
C ALA A 59 -20.42 -4.16 0.61
N HIS A 60 -19.34 -4.94 0.74
CA HIS A 60 -19.12 -5.85 1.86
C HIS A 60 -18.17 -5.30 2.92
N ALA A 61 -17.43 -4.23 2.59
CA ALA A 61 -16.51 -3.52 3.47
C ALA A 61 -16.95 -2.06 3.72
N GLN A 62 -18.25 -1.85 3.94
CA GLN A 62 -18.84 -0.53 4.15
C GLN A 62 -18.15 0.19 5.32
N HIS A 63 -17.74 1.44 5.08
CA HIS A 63 -17.07 2.32 6.04
C HIS A 63 -15.76 1.79 6.62
N PHE A 64 -15.23 0.68 6.09
CA PHE A 64 -13.94 0.15 6.51
C PHE A 64 -12.79 0.95 5.89
N TRP A 65 -12.90 1.26 4.59
CA TRP A 65 -11.84 1.94 3.85
C TRP A 65 -12.00 3.45 3.82
N ASP A 66 -11.01 4.15 4.36
CA ASP A 66 -10.97 5.60 4.40
C ASP A 66 -9.62 6.17 3.97
N TYR A 67 -9.65 7.41 3.50
CA TYR A 67 -8.46 8.14 3.04
C TYR A 67 -7.44 8.37 4.16
N HIS A 68 -7.89 8.60 5.39
CA HIS A 68 -6.99 8.85 6.51
C HIS A 68 -6.17 7.60 6.84
N SER A 69 -6.78 6.41 6.81
CA SER A 69 -6.06 5.14 6.94
C SER A 69 -5.04 4.93 5.83
N PHE A 70 -5.35 5.30 4.58
CA PHE A 70 -4.40 5.21 3.47
C PHE A 70 -3.19 6.14 3.65
N ILE A 71 -3.40 7.41 3.98
CA ILE A 71 -2.30 8.37 4.19
C ILE A 71 -1.50 8.02 5.45
N THR A 72 -2.16 7.55 6.51
CA THR A 72 -1.48 7.11 7.72
C THR A 72 -0.58 5.91 7.42
N ALA A 73 -1.07 4.93 6.67
CA ALA A 73 -0.25 3.81 6.21
C ALA A 73 0.91 4.27 5.31
N SER A 74 0.67 5.17 4.37
CA SER A 74 1.68 5.64 3.42
C SER A 74 2.81 6.40 4.11
N SER A 75 2.57 7.06 5.25
CA SER A 75 3.60 7.78 6.00
C SER A 75 4.82 6.93 6.36
N LEU A 76 4.67 5.61 6.51
CA LEU A 76 5.78 4.68 6.76
C LEU A 76 6.62 4.40 5.50
N PHE A 77 6.03 4.52 4.31
CA PHE A 77 6.66 4.15 3.03
C PHE A 77 7.05 5.36 2.18
N GLN A 78 6.46 6.53 2.41
CA GLN A 78 6.86 7.78 1.76
C GLN A 78 8.35 8.13 2.01
N PRO A 79 8.91 7.96 3.22
CA PRO A 79 10.34 8.09 3.45
C PRO A 79 11.19 7.07 2.68
N LEU A 80 10.62 5.95 2.24
CA LEU A 80 11.28 4.90 1.50
C LEU A 80 11.16 5.07 -0.02
N GLY A 81 10.32 6.02 -0.48
CA GLY A 81 10.15 6.38 -1.88
C GLY A 81 8.75 6.15 -2.46
N PHE A 82 7.82 5.54 -1.71
CA PHE A 82 6.46 5.27 -2.20
C PHE A 82 5.70 6.58 -2.43
N GLY A 83 5.31 6.84 -3.68
CA GLY A 83 4.57 8.05 -4.06
C GLY A 83 5.37 9.34 -3.91
N THR A 84 6.69 9.24 -3.72
CA THR A 84 7.61 10.38 -3.53
C THR A 84 8.86 10.26 -4.40
N THR A 85 8.93 9.24 -5.27
CA THR A 85 10.05 9.02 -6.18
C THR A 85 9.81 9.64 -7.55
N GLY A 86 10.80 10.39 -8.05
CA GLY A 86 10.74 11.02 -9.37
C GLY A 86 9.93 12.33 -9.36
N ALA A 87 9.55 12.79 -10.55
CA ALA A 87 8.72 14.00 -10.71
C ALA A 87 7.25 13.71 -10.37
N GLU A 88 6.48 14.76 -10.07
CA GLU A 88 5.04 14.71 -9.73
C GLU A 88 4.24 13.71 -10.58
N LYS A 89 4.38 13.74 -11.92
CA LYS A 89 3.67 12.79 -12.81
C LYS A 89 4.04 11.32 -12.57
N MET A 90 5.26 11.02 -12.17
CA MET A 90 5.70 9.66 -11.82
C MET A 90 5.11 9.23 -10.49
N GLN A 91 5.10 10.12 -9.49
CA GLN A 91 4.50 9.88 -8.19
C GLN A 91 2.99 9.62 -8.31
N MET A 92 2.28 10.46 -9.08
CA MET A 92 0.86 10.27 -9.38
C MET A 92 0.60 8.92 -10.06
N LYS A 93 1.49 8.50 -10.98
CA LYS A 93 1.38 7.21 -11.66
C LYS A 93 1.59 6.05 -10.71
N GLU A 94 2.54 6.14 -9.79
CA GLU A 94 2.80 5.11 -8.78
C GLU A 94 1.58 4.93 -7.87
N VAL A 95 1.04 6.02 -7.33
CA VAL A 95 -0.17 5.98 -6.49
C VAL A 95 -1.38 5.47 -7.27
N ALA A 96 -1.57 5.92 -8.51
CA ALA A 96 -2.65 5.43 -9.36
C ALA A 96 -2.52 3.95 -9.71
N ALA A 97 -1.30 3.46 -9.97
CA ALA A 97 -1.04 2.05 -10.24
C ALA A 97 -1.30 1.18 -9.00
N PHE A 98 -0.83 1.62 -7.83
CA PHE A 98 -1.09 0.95 -6.56
C PHE A 98 -2.60 0.86 -6.27
N LEU A 99 -3.31 2.00 -6.30
CA LEU A 99 -4.75 2.05 -6.04
C LEU A 99 -5.56 1.32 -7.11
N GLY A 100 -5.12 1.31 -8.36
CA GLY A 100 -5.71 0.50 -9.42
C GLY A 100 -5.59 -1.00 -9.14
N HIS A 101 -4.44 -1.46 -8.63
CA HIS A 101 -4.25 -2.85 -8.24
C HIS A 101 -5.14 -3.21 -7.03
N VAL A 102 -5.13 -2.36 -6.00
CA VAL A 102 -6.01 -2.50 -4.83
C VAL A 102 -7.47 -2.60 -5.27
N GLY A 103 -7.93 -1.67 -6.11
CA GLY A 103 -9.29 -1.66 -6.64
C GLY A 103 -9.63 -2.94 -7.38
N ALA A 104 -8.75 -3.42 -8.26
CA ALA A 104 -8.96 -4.66 -9.00
C ALA A 104 -9.03 -5.90 -8.11
N LYS A 105 -8.25 -5.96 -7.02
CA LYS A 105 -8.22 -7.11 -6.11
C LYS A 105 -9.38 -7.16 -5.12
N THR A 106 -10.02 -6.02 -4.89
CA THR A 106 -11.09 -5.86 -3.89
C THR A 106 -12.43 -5.49 -4.52
N THR A 107 -12.54 -5.58 -5.84
CA THR A 107 -13.76 -5.21 -6.57
C THR A 107 -14.88 -6.23 -6.42
N CYS A 108 -16.11 -5.74 -6.30
CA CYS A 108 -17.33 -6.52 -6.54
C CYS A 108 -18.08 -6.04 -7.80
N GLY A 109 -17.44 -5.18 -8.60
CA GLY A 109 -18.05 -4.63 -9.80
C GLY A 109 -18.05 -5.62 -10.96
N ASP A 110 -19.15 -5.64 -11.70
CA ASP A 110 -19.29 -6.31 -12.99
C ASP A 110 -19.69 -5.29 -14.08
N MET A 111 -19.86 -5.73 -15.32
CA MET A 111 -20.30 -4.90 -16.44
C MET A 111 -21.73 -4.37 -16.29
N GLU A 112 -22.54 -5.00 -15.45
CA GLU A 112 -23.97 -4.69 -15.30
C GLU A 112 -24.29 -3.75 -14.12
N VAL A 113 -23.33 -3.48 -13.23
CA VAL A 113 -23.54 -2.63 -12.05
C VAL A 113 -23.30 -1.15 -12.38
N ASP A 114 -24.01 -0.27 -11.66
CA ASP A 114 -23.91 1.18 -11.84
C ASP A 114 -22.47 1.68 -11.64
N GLY A 115 -22.00 2.54 -12.55
CA GLY A 115 -20.60 2.99 -12.59
C GLY A 115 -19.61 2.03 -13.27
N GLY A 116 -20.04 0.84 -13.68
CA GLY A 116 -19.21 -0.17 -14.34
C GLY A 116 -18.17 -0.82 -13.42
N PRO A 117 -17.34 -1.75 -13.93
CA PRO A 117 -16.51 -2.63 -13.08
C PRO A 117 -15.42 -1.90 -12.28
N TRP A 118 -15.08 -0.66 -12.66
CA TRP A 118 -13.97 0.12 -12.09
C TRP A 118 -14.39 1.01 -10.92
N ALA A 119 -15.69 1.29 -10.76
CA ALA A 119 -16.21 2.15 -9.69
C ALA A 119 -16.30 1.44 -8.32
N TRP A 120 -16.15 0.11 -8.32
CA TRP A 120 -16.43 -0.79 -7.20
C TRP A 120 -15.17 -1.33 -6.51
N GLY A 121 -14.01 -0.70 -6.70
CA GLY A 121 -12.83 -1.04 -5.90
C GLY A 121 -13.09 -0.81 -4.40
N LEU A 122 -12.34 -1.52 -3.56
CA LEU A 122 -12.49 -1.50 -2.09
C LEU A 122 -13.85 -2.01 -1.60
N CYS A 123 -14.52 -2.86 -2.37
CA CYS A 123 -15.79 -3.47 -1.98
C CYS A 123 -15.62 -4.58 -0.94
N TYR A 124 -14.51 -5.32 -1.00
CA TYR A 124 -14.15 -6.37 -0.04
C TYR A 124 -12.93 -5.98 0.79
N ASN A 125 -12.85 -6.52 2.02
CA ASN A 125 -11.65 -6.48 2.86
C ASN A 125 -11.09 -7.87 3.18
N HIS A 126 -11.83 -8.93 2.81
CA HIS A 126 -11.40 -10.31 2.89
C HIS A 126 -12.06 -11.14 1.79
N GLU A 127 -11.50 -12.32 1.54
CA GLU A 127 -12.02 -13.30 0.59
C GLU A 127 -13.30 -13.97 1.12
N MET A 128 -14.39 -13.90 0.35
CA MET A 128 -15.70 -14.39 0.78
C MET A 128 -15.84 -15.92 0.76
N ASN A 129 -15.21 -16.58 -0.23
CA ASN A 129 -15.35 -18.02 -0.44
C ASN A 129 -13.97 -18.67 -0.63
N PRO A 130 -13.16 -18.76 0.43
CA PRO A 130 -11.82 -19.34 0.33
C PRO A 130 -11.89 -20.83 -0.03
N CYS A 131 -11.16 -21.22 -1.07
CA CYS A 131 -11.11 -22.62 -1.50
C CYS A 131 -10.30 -23.52 -0.55
N GLN A 132 -9.49 -22.92 0.34
CA GLN A 132 -8.61 -23.61 1.26
C GLN A 132 -8.24 -22.72 2.44
N ARG A 133 -7.57 -23.29 3.44
CA ARG A 133 -7.06 -22.55 4.61
C ARG A 133 -5.77 -21.75 4.35
N TYR A 134 -5.13 -21.96 3.19
CA TYR A 134 -3.84 -21.36 2.83
C TYR A 134 -2.77 -21.60 3.92
N CYS A 135 -2.69 -22.83 4.39
CA CYS A 135 -1.65 -23.25 5.32
C CYS A 135 -0.61 -24.06 4.56
N ALA A 136 0.63 -23.57 4.51
CA ALA A 136 1.78 -24.29 4.01
C ALA A 136 2.65 -24.76 5.17
N ASP A 137 3.31 -25.90 5.02
CA ASP A 137 4.30 -26.37 5.99
C ASP A 137 5.53 -25.45 5.97
N ASP A 138 5.64 -24.59 6.98
CA ASP A 138 6.74 -23.63 7.14
C ASP A 138 7.25 -23.69 8.59
N PHE A 139 8.55 -23.96 8.74
CA PHE A 139 9.17 -24.12 10.05
C PHE A 139 9.24 -22.80 10.84
N LYS A 140 9.39 -21.66 10.15
CA LYS A 140 9.49 -20.36 10.81
C LYS A 140 8.11 -19.82 11.18
N TYR A 141 7.11 -20.05 10.33
CA TYR A 141 5.75 -19.56 10.51
C TYR A 141 4.76 -20.73 10.49
N PRO A 142 4.75 -21.59 11.51
CA PRO A 142 3.85 -22.74 11.54
C PRO A 142 2.40 -22.26 11.54
N CYS A 143 1.53 -23.04 10.90
CA CYS A 143 0.10 -22.75 10.94
C CYS A 143 -0.44 -22.91 12.36
N VAL A 144 -1.27 -21.97 12.77
CA VAL A 144 -1.92 -22.00 14.08
C VAL A 144 -3.25 -22.74 13.99
N ASP A 145 -3.51 -23.62 14.95
CA ASP A 145 -4.77 -24.36 15.01
C ASP A 145 -5.98 -23.43 15.05
N GLY A 146 -6.99 -23.73 14.26
CA GLY A 146 -8.20 -22.89 14.13
C GLY A 146 -8.02 -21.58 13.34
N VAL A 147 -6.81 -21.26 12.88
CA VAL A 147 -6.53 -20.05 12.10
C VAL A 147 -6.51 -20.36 10.59
N GLU A 148 -6.97 -19.41 9.78
CA GLU A 148 -7.03 -19.51 8.33
C GLU A 148 -6.41 -18.28 7.67
N TYR A 149 -5.60 -18.49 6.63
CA TYR A 149 -4.76 -17.48 5.98
C TYR A 149 -5.25 -17.13 4.57
N TYR A 150 -6.57 -17.10 4.38
CA TYR A 150 -7.18 -16.61 3.15
C TYR A 150 -6.93 -15.12 2.91
N GLY A 151 -7.28 -14.64 1.72
CA GLY A 151 -6.99 -13.27 1.30
C GLY A 151 -7.61 -12.22 2.22
N ARG A 152 -6.79 -11.36 2.83
CA ARG A 152 -7.26 -10.18 3.59
C ARG A 152 -6.48 -8.91 3.26
N GLY A 153 -7.14 -7.77 3.40
CA GLY A 153 -6.55 -6.45 3.21
C GLY A 153 -6.67 -5.90 1.79
N ALA A 154 -5.99 -4.78 1.53
CA ALA A 154 -6.16 -4.00 0.31
C ALA A 154 -5.50 -4.65 -0.92
N ILE A 155 -4.33 -5.25 -0.72
CA ILE A 155 -3.78 -6.29 -1.61
C ILE A 155 -3.83 -7.58 -0.80
N PRO A 156 -4.71 -8.53 -1.17
CA PRO A 156 -4.98 -9.69 -0.34
C PRO A 156 -3.73 -10.48 0.04
N VAL A 157 -3.49 -10.59 1.34
CA VAL A 157 -2.42 -11.41 1.91
C VAL A 157 -2.91 -12.85 2.00
N TYR A 158 -2.15 -13.76 1.40
CA TYR A 158 -2.39 -15.20 1.46
C TYR A 158 -1.24 -15.92 2.13
N TRP A 159 -1.51 -17.06 2.73
CA TRP A 159 -0.54 -17.99 3.31
C TRP A 159 0.10 -17.56 4.63
N ASN A 160 0.18 -18.52 5.56
CA ASN A 160 0.79 -18.38 6.89
C ASN A 160 2.16 -17.66 6.89
N TYR A 161 3.05 -18.01 5.96
CA TYR A 161 4.37 -17.39 5.89
C TYR A 161 4.35 -15.91 5.51
N ASN A 162 3.37 -15.44 4.71
CA ASN A 162 3.26 -14.02 4.40
C ASN A 162 2.68 -13.25 5.57
N TYR A 163 1.65 -13.79 6.24
CA TYR A 163 1.13 -13.23 7.48
C TYR A 163 2.23 -13.11 8.54
N GLY A 164 3.03 -14.16 8.72
CA GLY A 164 4.18 -14.15 9.63
C GLY A 164 5.25 -13.11 9.27
N ARG A 165 5.63 -12.99 7.99
CA ARG A 165 6.62 -11.99 7.53
C ARG A 165 6.13 -10.55 7.71
N ILE A 166 4.87 -10.28 7.38
CA ILE A 166 4.26 -8.95 7.57
C ILE A 166 4.16 -8.65 9.06
N GLY A 167 3.77 -9.63 9.87
CA GLY A 167 3.70 -9.50 11.32
C GLY A 167 5.06 -9.17 11.95
N ASP A 168 6.12 -9.86 11.52
CA ASP A 168 7.51 -9.58 11.91
C ASP A 168 7.94 -8.15 11.53
N ALA A 169 7.51 -7.66 10.36
CA ALA A 169 7.86 -6.33 9.85
C ALA A 169 7.20 -5.21 10.67
N PHE A 170 5.93 -5.36 11.04
CA PHE A 170 5.17 -4.35 11.77
C PHE A 170 5.08 -4.57 13.28
N LYS A 171 5.67 -5.67 13.78
CA LYS A 171 5.59 -6.09 15.19
C LYS A 171 4.15 -6.30 15.65
N VAL A 172 3.35 -6.91 14.78
CA VAL A 172 1.95 -7.28 15.02
C VAL A 172 1.82 -8.78 14.81
N ASP A 173 1.15 -9.49 15.71
CA ASP A 173 1.01 -10.95 15.61
C ASP A 173 -0.06 -11.37 14.60
N LEU A 174 0.26 -11.22 13.32
CA LEU A 174 -0.63 -11.61 12.22
C LEU A 174 -0.67 -13.13 11.98
N LEU A 175 0.25 -13.90 12.56
CA LEU A 175 0.25 -15.36 12.41
C LEU A 175 -0.85 -16.00 13.27
N HIS A 176 -1.07 -15.49 14.49
CA HIS A 176 -2.16 -15.92 15.37
C HIS A 176 -3.44 -15.10 15.18
N HIS A 177 -3.30 -13.83 14.76
CA HIS A 177 -4.42 -12.90 14.57
C HIS A 177 -4.48 -12.31 13.16
N PRO A 178 -4.70 -13.13 12.10
CA PRO A 178 -4.81 -12.62 10.74
C PRO A 178 -6.03 -11.70 10.54
N GLU A 179 -7.03 -11.79 11.42
CA GLU A 179 -8.23 -10.93 11.42
C GLU A 179 -7.93 -9.44 11.67
N TYR A 180 -6.71 -9.09 12.09
CA TYR A 180 -6.35 -7.67 12.20
C TYR A 180 -6.34 -6.96 10.85
N LEU A 181 -6.08 -7.67 9.74
CA LEU A 181 -6.12 -7.09 8.39
C LEU A 181 -7.54 -6.78 7.89
N GLU A 182 -8.58 -7.36 8.49
CA GLU A 182 -9.99 -7.08 8.19
C GLU A 182 -10.66 -6.17 9.24
N ARG A 183 -9.96 -5.84 10.33
CA ARG A 183 -10.44 -4.96 11.42
C ARG A 183 -9.74 -3.60 11.47
N ASN A 184 -8.56 -3.48 10.87
CA ASN A 184 -7.79 -2.23 10.87
C ASN A 184 -7.37 -1.88 9.44
N ALA A 185 -8.05 -0.90 8.84
CA ALA A 185 -7.79 -0.46 7.47
C ALA A 185 -6.39 0.15 7.30
N THR A 186 -5.85 0.83 8.32
CA THR A 186 -4.47 1.33 8.28
C THR A 186 -3.49 0.18 8.17
N LEU A 187 -3.63 -0.86 9.01
CA LEU A 187 -2.77 -2.05 8.94
C LEU A 187 -2.93 -2.81 7.62
N ALA A 188 -4.15 -2.87 7.08
CA ALA A 188 -4.44 -3.48 5.80
C ALA A 188 -3.74 -2.76 4.63
N PHE A 189 -3.73 -1.42 4.64
CA PHE A 189 -2.96 -0.64 3.66
C PHE A 189 -1.45 -0.77 3.87
N MET A 190 -0.98 -0.81 5.11
CA MET A 190 0.44 -1.05 5.41
C MET A 190 0.91 -2.39 4.85
N ALA A 191 0.14 -3.46 5.05
CA ALA A 191 0.42 -4.78 4.51
C ALA A 191 0.42 -4.79 2.97
N ALA A 192 -0.44 -4.00 2.34
CA ALA A 192 -0.47 -3.87 0.88
C ALA A 192 0.74 -3.12 0.32
N MET A 193 1.20 -2.06 0.99
CA MET A 193 2.36 -1.26 0.55
C MET A 193 3.71 -1.95 0.81
N TRP A 194 3.77 -2.86 1.77
CA TRP A 194 4.98 -3.58 2.12
C TRP A 194 5.30 -4.76 1.18
N GLN A 195 4.28 -5.31 0.53
CA GLN A 195 4.41 -6.40 -0.46
C GLN A 195 5.05 -5.89 -1.76
#